data_AF-A0A8R7PHD6-F1
#
_entry.id   AF-A0A8R7PHD6-F1
#
_cell.length_a   1.000
_cell.length_b   1.000
_cell.length_c   1.000
_cell.angle_alpha   90.00
_cell.angle_beta   90.00
_cell.angle_gamma   90.00
#
_symmetry.space_group_name_H-M   'P 1'
#
loop_
_entity.id
_entity.type
_entity.pdbx_description
1 polymer ?
#
loop_
_entity_poly.entity_id
_entity_poly.type
_entity_poly.pdbx_seq_one_letter_code
_entity_poly.pdbx_strand_id
1 'polypeptide(L)'
;AADDFDDGGKQPRARPPRPGASLNRSIPRRPPTYPSPNRWKGGHEEVVLLPRLRCEEGRTDADGGLDDKVVAFQDINPSAFRHYLVIPIEHIPTVKNLQRTNEDHQLVSHMVKVGKDLLSRDAPKSEEHRFGFHQPPFNSIDHLHLHCLALPFIPSWRQVKYTPLGPLGGFIDAEKVLEKIKPETEVYS
;
A
#
# COMPACT_ATOMS: atom_id res chain seq x y z
N ALA A 1 -71.17 34.65 21.18
CA ALA A 1 -70.68 34.92 22.55
C ALA A 1 -69.90 33.68 22.96
N ALA A 2 -68.62 33.87 23.28
CA ALA A 2 -67.73 32.83 23.79
C ALA A 2 -68.09 32.47 25.24
N ASP A 3 -67.56 31.34 25.69
CA ASP A 3 -67.03 31.02 27.02
C ASP A 3 -67.22 29.49 27.25
N ASP A 4 -66.19 28.68 26.99
CA ASP A 4 -65.16 28.22 27.95
C ASP A 4 -65.70 27.23 29.01
N PHE A 5 -65.38 25.93 28.86
CA PHE A 5 -64.96 25.03 29.96
C PHE A 5 -64.43 23.71 29.38
N ASP A 6 -63.11 23.54 29.44
CA ASP A 6 -62.35 22.34 29.07
C ASP A 6 -62.37 21.31 30.22
N ASP A 7 -62.82 20.08 29.94
CA ASP A 7 -62.96 18.98 30.90
C ASP A 7 -61.68 18.12 30.96
N GLY A 8 -61.19 17.90 32.18
CA GLY A 8 -59.91 17.30 32.51
C GLY A 8 -59.84 15.80 32.23
N GLY A 9 -59.32 15.42 31.07
CA GLY A 9 -58.89 14.06 30.75
C GLY A 9 -57.52 13.71 31.35
N LYS A 10 -57.50 12.96 32.47
CA LYS A 10 -56.29 12.34 33.06
C LYS A 10 -55.63 11.37 32.07
N GLN A 11 -54.41 11.69 31.62
CA GLN A 11 -53.54 10.74 30.92
C GLN A 11 -52.84 9.77 31.90
N PRO A 12 -52.64 8.49 31.53
CA PRO A 12 -51.93 7.53 32.37
C PRO A 12 -50.42 7.83 32.42
N ARG A 13 -49.87 7.89 33.64
CA ARG A 13 -48.44 8.09 33.91
C ARG A 13 -47.64 6.88 33.42
N ALA A 14 -46.69 7.12 32.52
CA ALA A 14 -45.69 6.14 32.13
C ALA A 14 -44.80 5.75 33.33
N ARG A 15 -44.51 4.45 33.48
CA ARG A 15 -43.58 3.93 34.50
C ARG A 15 -42.15 4.39 34.19
N PRO A 16 -41.33 4.72 35.20
CA PRO A 16 -39.91 5.00 34.98
C PRO A 16 -39.16 3.71 34.60
N PRO A 17 -38.14 3.78 33.71
CA PRO A 17 -37.31 2.63 33.38
C PRO A 17 -36.43 2.23 34.57
N ARG A 18 -36.21 0.92 34.72
CA ARG A 18 -35.32 0.34 35.75
C ARG A 18 -33.86 0.66 35.42
N PRO A 19 -33.00 0.97 36.41
CA PRO A 19 -31.57 1.15 36.19
C PRO A 19 -30.88 -0.22 36.16
N GLY A 20 -30.18 -0.53 35.06
CA GLY A 20 -29.40 -1.76 34.93
C GLY A 20 -29.18 -2.20 33.49
N ALA A 21 -28.42 -1.42 32.72
CA ALA A 21 -27.81 -1.89 31.48
C ALA A 21 -26.33 -1.46 31.50
N SER A 22 -25.48 -2.46 31.69
CA SER A 22 -24.02 -2.39 31.66
C SER A 22 -23.52 -1.69 30.38
N LEU A 23 -22.54 -0.80 30.54
CA LEU A 23 -21.81 -0.19 29.42
C LEU A 23 -21.26 -1.28 28.51
N ASN A 24 -21.72 -1.29 27.27
CA ASN A 24 -21.15 -2.09 26.20
C ASN A 24 -19.78 -1.50 25.84
N ARG A 25 -18.73 -1.84 26.60
CA ARG A 25 -17.33 -1.62 26.19
C ARG A 25 -17.10 -2.50 24.98
N SER A 26 -17.02 -1.88 23.82
CA SER A 26 -16.52 -2.48 22.58
C SER A 26 -15.14 -3.10 22.82
N ILE A 27 -15.11 -4.42 22.99
CA ILE A 27 -13.91 -5.24 23.03
C ILE A 27 -13.22 -5.11 21.66
N PRO A 28 -11.90 -4.83 21.58
CA PRO A 28 -11.20 -4.86 20.31
C PRO A 28 -11.27 -6.28 19.74
N ARG A 29 -11.86 -6.40 18.54
CA ARG A 29 -11.89 -7.65 17.78
C ARG A 29 -10.44 -8.11 17.60
N ARG A 30 -10.16 -9.37 17.97
CA ARG A 30 -8.87 -10.01 17.69
C ARG A 30 -8.52 -9.82 16.20
N PRO A 31 -7.24 -9.62 15.84
CA PRO A 31 -6.85 -9.61 14.44
C PRO A 31 -7.26 -10.94 13.79
N PRO A 32 -7.68 -10.93 12.52
CA PRO A 32 -8.05 -12.17 11.82
C PRO A 32 -6.86 -13.12 11.81
N THR A 33 -7.11 -14.37 12.20
CA THR A 33 -6.16 -15.47 12.03
C THR A 33 -6.15 -15.84 10.54
N TYR A 34 -5.01 -15.64 9.88
CA TYR A 34 -4.86 -15.92 8.46
C TYR A 34 -4.56 -17.41 8.20
N PRO A 35 -5.12 -18.01 7.12
CA PRO A 35 -4.77 -19.36 6.70
C PRO A 35 -3.33 -19.43 6.17
N SER A 36 -2.70 -20.59 6.36
CA SER A 36 -1.29 -20.86 6.03
C SER A 36 -0.97 -20.64 4.54
N PRO A 37 0.21 -20.08 4.17
CA PRO A 37 0.52 -19.76 2.78
C PRO A 37 0.77 -21.01 1.92
N ASN A 38 0.29 -20.98 0.68
CA ASN A 38 0.62 -21.95 -0.34
C ASN A 38 2.11 -21.86 -0.69
N ARG A 39 2.79 -23.01 -0.55
CA ARG A 39 4.22 -23.24 -0.71
C ARG A 39 4.67 -23.09 -2.16
N TRP A 40 5.34 -22.00 -2.51
CA TRP A 40 6.16 -21.93 -3.72
C TRP A 40 7.54 -22.55 -3.41
N LYS A 41 7.97 -23.54 -4.20
CA LYS A 41 9.26 -24.21 -4.01
C LYS A 41 10.29 -23.65 -5.01
N GLY A 42 10.88 -22.52 -4.64
CA GLY A 42 12.17 -22.02 -5.13
C GLY A 42 13.00 -21.64 -3.89
N GLY A 43 14.30 -21.92 -3.89
CA GLY A 43 15.11 -22.02 -2.68
C GLY A 43 15.11 -20.79 -1.75
N HIS A 44 15.07 -21.08 -0.45
CA HIS A 44 15.49 -20.26 0.70
C HIS A 44 15.09 -18.77 0.70
N GLU A 45 13.82 -18.47 1.03
CA GLU A 45 13.39 -17.52 2.08
C GLU A 45 11.85 -17.44 2.06
N GLU A 46 11.24 -17.30 3.23
CA GLU A 46 9.78 -17.29 3.40
C GLU A 46 9.18 -15.99 2.86
N VAL A 47 8.88 -15.95 1.56
CA VAL A 47 8.14 -14.83 0.95
C VAL A 47 6.69 -14.92 1.40
N VAL A 48 6.31 -14.09 2.38
CA VAL A 48 4.91 -13.86 2.69
C VAL A 48 4.31 -13.09 1.52
N LEU A 49 3.76 -13.83 0.55
CA LEU A 49 2.90 -13.27 -0.48
C LEU A 49 1.72 -12.63 0.23
N LEU A 50 1.66 -11.29 0.23
CA LEU A 50 0.44 -10.63 0.66
C LEU A 50 -0.68 -11.13 -0.26
N PRO A 51 -1.87 -11.47 0.27
CA PRO A 51 -2.98 -11.86 -0.56
C PRO A 51 -3.13 -10.82 -1.66
N ARG A 52 -3.07 -11.30 -2.90
CA ARG A 52 -3.46 -10.61 -4.14
C ARG A 52 -4.44 -9.51 -3.74
N LEU A 53 -4.08 -8.25 -3.93
CA LEU A 53 -5.03 -7.14 -3.81
C LEU A 53 -6.10 -7.37 -4.88
N ARG A 54 -7.00 -8.33 -4.67
CA ARG A 54 -8.25 -8.37 -5.42
C ARG A 54 -8.97 -7.13 -4.98
N CYS A 55 -8.99 -6.13 -5.85
CA CYS A 55 -10.13 -5.24 -5.91
C CYS A 55 -11.38 -6.13 -5.78
N GLU A 56 -12.18 -5.89 -4.74
CA GLU A 56 -13.45 -6.59 -4.61
C GLU A 56 -14.25 -6.40 -5.91
N GLU A 57 -14.82 -7.52 -6.37
CA GLU A 57 -15.55 -7.73 -7.62
C GLU A 57 -16.34 -6.49 -8.08
N GLY A 58 -16.03 -5.95 -9.27
CA GLY A 58 -16.95 -5.02 -9.94
C GLY A 58 -16.35 -3.85 -10.73
N ARG A 59 -15.04 -3.74 -10.92
CA ARG A 59 -14.46 -2.86 -11.95
C ARG A 59 -13.34 -3.58 -12.67
N THR A 60 -13.59 -3.97 -13.92
CA THR A 60 -12.50 -4.15 -14.87
C THR A 60 -11.93 -2.77 -15.17
N ASP A 61 -11.11 -2.26 -14.25
CA ASP A 61 -10.24 -1.14 -14.58
C ASP A 61 -9.30 -1.62 -15.69
N ALA A 62 -8.86 -0.73 -16.58
CA ALA A 62 -8.04 -1.02 -17.77
C ALA A 62 -6.66 -1.68 -17.47
N ASP A 63 -6.44 -2.10 -16.23
CA ASP A 63 -5.25 -2.66 -15.59
C ASP A 63 -5.35 -4.19 -15.35
N GLY A 64 -6.46 -4.83 -15.76
CA GLY A 64 -6.87 -6.20 -15.40
C GLY A 64 -5.94 -7.37 -15.77
N GLY A 65 -4.72 -7.10 -16.22
CA GLY A 65 -3.65 -8.09 -16.41
C GLY A 65 -2.29 -7.68 -15.83
N LEU A 66 -2.15 -6.51 -15.20
CA LEU A 66 -0.88 -6.04 -14.63
C LEU A 66 -0.70 -6.46 -13.16
N ASP A 67 -1.79 -6.64 -12.41
CA ASP A 67 -1.73 -7.22 -11.04
C ASP A 67 -1.04 -8.60 -11.04
N ASP A 68 -1.12 -9.31 -12.17
CA ASP A 68 -0.50 -10.61 -12.37
C ASP A 68 0.98 -10.54 -12.80
N LYS A 69 1.54 -9.33 -12.98
CA LYS A 69 2.94 -9.12 -13.37
C LYS A 69 3.86 -8.78 -12.20
N VAL A 70 3.31 -8.46 -11.03
CA VAL A 70 4.09 -8.04 -9.86
C VAL A 70 3.72 -8.84 -8.62
N VAL A 71 4.67 -8.93 -7.70
CA VAL A 71 4.50 -9.54 -6.38
C VAL A 71 4.91 -8.52 -5.33
N ALA A 72 4.15 -8.43 -4.25
CA ALA A 72 4.46 -7.55 -3.13
C ALA A 72 4.53 -8.31 -1.81
N PHE A 73 5.53 -7.98 -0.99
CA PHE A 73 5.78 -8.61 0.29
C PHE A 73 6.46 -7.63 1.26
N GLN A 74 6.40 -7.94 2.55
CA GLN A 74 7.05 -7.13 3.58
C GLN A 74 8.57 -7.35 3.55
N ASP A 75 9.34 -6.27 3.65
CA ASP A 75 10.80 -6.37 3.77
C ASP A 75 11.18 -7.04 5.10
N ILE A 76 12.07 -8.03 5.06
CA ILE A 76 12.54 -8.78 6.23
C ILE A 76 13.33 -7.91 7.22
N ASN A 77 13.96 -6.84 6.74
CA ASN A 77 14.71 -5.87 7.53
C ASN A 77 14.15 -4.45 7.29
N PRO A 78 12.94 -4.15 7.82
CA PRO A 78 12.23 -2.92 7.50
C PRO A 78 13.01 -1.69 7.95
N SER A 79 13.23 -0.75 7.04
CA SER A 79 13.98 0.50 7.31
C SER A 79 13.11 1.66 7.77
N ALA A 80 11.79 1.50 7.76
CA ALA A 80 10.80 2.49 8.13
C ALA A 80 9.61 1.84 8.85
N PHE A 81 8.65 2.65 9.31
CA PHE A 81 7.46 2.17 10.04
C PHE A 81 6.71 1.05 9.29
N ARG A 82 6.54 1.20 7.98
CA ARG A 82 6.26 0.09 7.05
C ARG A 82 7.25 0.11 5.91
N HIS A 83 7.68 -1.08 5.51
CA HIS A 83 8.59 -1.27 4.40
C HIS A 83 8.14 -2.50 3.61
N TYR A 84 7.63 -2.26 2.41
CA TYR A 84 7.28 -3.31 1.45
C TYR A 84 8.22 -3.26 0.25
N LEU A 85 8.39 -4.41 -0.38
CA LEU A 85 9.04 -4.56 -1.67
C LEU A 85 7.99 -4.99 -2.68
N VAL A 86 7.93 -4.27 -3.81
CA VAL A 86 7.16 -4.69 -4.99
C VAL A 86 8.15 -5.07 -6.08
N ILE A 87 8.03 -6.28 -6.63
CA ILE A 87 8.95 -6.85 -7.61
C ILE A 87 8.17 -7.32 -8.85
N PRO A 88 8.72 -7.22 -10.07
CA PRO A 88 8.16 -7.91 -11.22
C PRO A 88 8.36 -9.43 -11.08
N ILE A 89 7.46 -10.20 -11.67
CA ILE A 89 7.62 -11.66 -11.81
C ILE A 89 8.71 -11.96 -12.85
N GLU A 90 8.71 -11.23 -13.95
CA GLU A 90 9.79 -11.31 -14.94
C GLU A 90 11.08 -10.71 -14.35
N HIS A 91 12.20 -11.42 -14.52
CA HIS A 91 13.49 -10.98 -14.01
C HIS A 91 13.99 -9.76 -14.78
N ILE A 92 14.11 -8.64 -14.07
CA ILE A 92 14.77 -7.42 -14.53
C ILE A 92 15.89 -7.17 -13.54
N PRO A 93 17.19 -7.17 -13.93
CA PRO A 93 18.29 -7.11 -12.96
C PRO A 93 18.24 -5.85 -12.08
N THR A 94 18.17 -4.68 -12.72
CA THR A 94 18.27 -3.39 -12.03
C THR A 94 17.45 -2.32 -12.73
N VAL A 95 17.26 -1.18 -12.06
CA VAL A 95 16.62 0.01 -12.66
C VAL A 95 17.35 0.53 -13.91
N LYS A 96 18.63 0.18 -14.13
CA LYS A 96 19.39 0.56 -15.34
C LYS A 96 18.99 -0.25 -16.58
N ASN A 97 18.27 -1.35 -16.40
CA ASN A 97 17.83 -2.23 -17.48
C ASN A 97 16.46 -1.85 -18.04
N LEU A 98 15.76 -0.90 -17.42
CA LEU A 98 14.50 -0.35 -17.92
C LEU A 98 14.75 0.52 -19.14
N GLN A 99 13.89 0.38 -20.15
CA GLN A 99 13.93 1.07 -21.43
C GLN A 99 12.81 2.11 -21.54
N ARG A 100 12.94 3.01 -22.51
CA ARG A 100 11.90 4.01 -22.86
C ARG A 100 10.77 3.38 -23.68
N THR A 101 10.17 2.34 -23.15
CA THR A 101 9.07 1.60 -23.78
C THR A 101 7.77 1.82 -23.01
N ASN A 102 6.62 1.65 -23.68
CA ASN A 102 5.33 1.73 -23.00
C ASN A 102 5.20 0.65 -21.94
N GLU A 103 5.75 -0.54 -22.20
CA GLU A 103 5.69 -1.71 -21.34
C GLU A 103 6.42 -1.48 -20.02
N ASP A 104 7.66 -0.99 -20.05
CA ASP A 104 8.45 -0.73 -18.84
C ASP A 104 7.87 0.44 -18.05
N HIS A 105 7.40 1.48 -18.74
CA HIS A 105 6.74 2.61 -18.10
C HIS A 105 5.45 2.17 -17.39
N GLN A 106 4.62 1.33 -18.03
CA GLN A 106 3.41 0.78 -17.42
C GLN A 106 3.74 -0.15 -16.24
N LEU A 107 4.76 -1.00 -16.37
CA LEU A 107 5.19 -1.88 -15.29
C LEU A 107 5.59 -1.09 -14.04
N VAL A 108 6.48 -0.11 -14.18
CA VAL A 108 6.93 0.70 -13.04
C VAL A 108 5.77 1.53 -12.45
N SER A 109 4.89 2.06 -13.31
CA SER A 109 3.70 2.81 -12.85
C SER A 109 2.79 1.92 -12.01
N HIS A 110 2.57 0.69 -12.48
CA HIS A 110 1.77 -0.32 -11.77
C HIS A 110 2.42 -0.74 -10.45
N MET A 111 3.74 -0.97 -10.41
CA MET A 111 4.47 -1.26 -9.16
C MET A 111 4.26 -0.15 -8.12
N VAL A 112 4.32 1.13 -8.54
CA VAL A 112 4.09 2.28 -7.66
C VAL A 112 2.65 2.33 -7.16
N LYS A 113 1.67 2.05 -8.02
CA LYS A 113 0.25 1.97 -7.65
C LYS A 113 0.04 0.90 -6.56
N VAL A 114 0.52 -0.32 -6.78
CA VAL A 114 0.45 -1.42 -5.80
C VAL A 114 1.11 -1.02 -4.47
N GLY A 115 2.29 -0.39 -4.52
CA GLY A 115 2.98 0.10 -3.34
C GLY A 115 2.18 1.15 -2.56
N LYS A 116 1.56 2.11 -3.26
CA LYS A 116 0.69 3.14 -2.65
C LYS A 116 -0.52 2.49 -1.99
N ASP A 117 -1.20 1.58 -2.67
CA ASP A 117 -2.39 0.91 -2.14
C ASP A 117 -2.08 0.11 -0.86
N LEU A 118 -0.94 -0.59 -0.84
CA LEU A 118 -0.46 -1.30 0.35
C LEU A 118 -0.21 -0.36 1.54
N LEU A 119 0.52 0.75 1.32
CA LEU A 119 0.82 1.69 2.39
C LEU A 119 -0.43 2.43 2.87
N SER A 120 -1.34 2.80 1.97
CA SER A 120 -2.63 3.42 2.34
C SER A 120 -3.47 2.51 3.22
N ARG A 121 -3.45 1.20 2.98
CA ARG A 121 -4.16 0.21 3.80
C ARG A 121 -3.47 -0.03 5.15
N ASP A 122 -2.16 -0.22 5.16
CA ASP A 122 -1.42 -0.75 6.31
C ASP A 122 -0.79 0.34 7.19
N ALA A 123 -0.68 1.57 6.68
CA ALA A 123 -0.18 2.75 7.38
C ALA A 123 -1.00 4.03 7.06
N PRO A 124 -2.34 4.04 7.25
CA PRO A 124 -3.21 5.16 6.86
C PRO A 124 -2.93 6.47 7.61
N LYS A 125 -2.16 6.42 8.70
CA LYS A 125 -1.75 7.58 9.50
C LYS A 125 -0.35 8.09 9.16
N SER A 126 0.35 7.45 8.23
CA SER A 126 1.66 7.91 7.79
C SER A 126 1.48 9.14 6.90
N GLU A 127 2.11 10.24 7.29
CA GLU A 127 2.02 11.51 6.55
C GLU A 127 3.00 11.54 5.36
N GLU A 128 4.10 10.78 5.43
CA GLU A 128 5.14 10.77 4.41
C GLU A 128 5.39 9.34 3.91
N HIS A 129 5.46 9.20 2.59
CA HIS A 129 5.78 7.96 1.91
C HIS A 129 6.97 8.17 0.97
N ARG A 130 7.82 7.15 0.83
CA ARG A 130 8.93 7.16 -0.13
C ARG A 130 8.88 5.92 -1.01
N PHE A 131 9.00 6.14 -2.32
CA PHE A 131 8.99 5.11 -3.34
C PHE A 131 10.24 5.25 -4.20
N GLY A 132 11.00 4.18 -4.35
CA GLY A 132 12.17 4.22 -5.23
C GLY A 132 12.99 2.94 -5.25
N PHE A 133 14.09 2.99 -5.98
CA PHE A 133 14.93 1.85 -6.30
C PHE A 133 16.36 2.10 -5.85
N HIS A 134 17.03 1.07 -5.35
CA HIS A 134 18.47 1.13 -5.20
C HIS A 134 19.16 0.99 -6.57
N GLN A 135 20.26 1.74 -6.77
CA GLN A 135 21.03 1.75 -8.01
C GLN A 135 22.38 1.02 -7.82
N PRO A 136 22.85 0.24 -8.80
CA PRO A 136 24.18 -0.37 -8.73
C PRO A 136 25.29 0.69 -8.62
N PRO A 137 26.31 0.46 -7.77
CA PRO A 137 26.64 -0.80 -7.08
C PRO A 137 25.99 -0.99 -5.69
N PHE A 138 25.01 -0.17 -5.31
CA PHE A 138 24.43 -0.15 -3.96
C PHE A 138 23.14 -0.96 -3.81
N ASN A 139 22.71 -1.70 -4.84
CA ASN A 139 21.62 -2.67 -4.73
C ASN A 139 22.10 -3.95 -4.02
N SER A 140 21.28 -4.49 -3.13
CA SER A 140 21.64 -5.71 -2.37
C SER A 140 21.37 -7.00 -3.14
N ILE A 141 20.42 -6.96 -4.09
CA ILE A 141 20.01 -8.09 -4.92
C ILE A 141 19.90 -7.62 -6.37
N ASP A 142 20.22 -8.51 -7.31
CA ASP A 142 20.12 -8.28 -8.76
C ASP A 142 18.75 -8.71 -9.29
N HIS A 143 17.70 -8.12 -8.75
CA HIS A 143 16.32 -8.19 -9.24
C HIS A 143 15.64 -6.87 -8.91
N LEU A 144 14.90 -6.28 -9.85
CA LEU A 144 14.25 -4.99 -9.69
C LEU A 144 13.27 -5.07 -8.52
N HIS A 145 13.45 -4.22 -7.53
CA HIS A 145 12.55 -4.13 -6.38
C HIS A 145 12.29 -2.68 -6.02
N LEU A 146 11.02 -2.31 -6.02
CA LEU A 146 10.56 -1.02 -5.56
C LEU A 146 10.43 -1.04 -4.03
N HIS A 147 11.20 -0.19 -3.37
CA HIS A 147 11.03 0.10 -1.95
C HIS A 147 9.80 0.99 -1.77
N CYS A 148 8.84 0.52 -0.96
CA CYS A 148 7.66 1.25 -0.55
C CYS A 148 7.74 1.50 0.95
N LEU A 149 8.04 2.74 1.33
CA LEU A 149 8.34 3.12 2.71
C LEU A 149 7.24 4.04 3.25
N ALA A 150 6.63 3.68 4.37
CA ALA A 150 5.89 4.61 5.23
C ALA A 150 6.79 5.08 6.36
N LEU A 151 7.01 6.38 6.42
CA LEU A 151 7.94 7.02 7.35
C LEU A 151 7.31 7.21 8.74
N PRO A 152 8.12 7.41 9.80
CA PRO A 152 9.56 7.71 9.82
C PRO A 152 10.48 6.53 9.49
N PHE A 153 11.75 6.83 9.17
CA PHE A 153 12.82 5.82 9.12
C PHE A 153 13.15 5.31 10.52
N ILE A 154 13.36 4.01 10.65
CA ILE A 154 13.64 3.35 11.92
C ILE A 154 14.82 2.36 11.75
N PRO A 155 15.94 2.59 12.45
CA PRO A 155 16.32 3.85 13.12
C PRO A 155 16.54 5.00 12.11
N SER A 156 16.43 6.25 12.57
CA SER A 156 16.44 7.44 11.70
C SER A 156 17.65 7.55 10.79
N TRP A 157 18.82 7.05 11.19
CA TRP A 157 20.04 7.06 10.37
C TRP A 157 19.90 6.28 9.06
N ARG A 158 18.96 5.33 8.97
CA ARG A 158 18.69 4.59 7.73
C ARG A 158 18.22 5.48 6.59
N GLN A 159 17.71 6.69 6.88
CA GLN A 159 17.35 7.70 5.89
C GLN A 159 18.45 7.93 4.85
N VAL A 160 19.72 7.89 5.26
CA VAL A 160 20.88 8.10 4.37
C VAL A 160 20.87 7.13 3.18
N LYS A 161 20.43 5.88 3.38
CA LYS A 161 20.36 4.88 2.30
C LYS A 161 19.33 5.22 1.23
N TYR A 162 18.26 5.93 1.60
CA TYR A 162 17.10 6.20 0.76
C TYR A 162 17.05 7.66 0.31
N THR A 163 18.14 8.40 0.46
CA THR A 163 18.24 9.79 0.00
C THR A 163 18.80 9.82 -1.42
N PRO A 164 18.12 10.48 -2.38
CA PRO A 164 18.60 10.60 -3.75
C PRO A 164 19.75 11.61 -3.85
N LEU A 165 20.97 11.18 -3.50
CA LEU A 165 22.20 11.99 -3.50
C LEU A 165 22.76 12.28 -4.92
N GLY A 166 21.92 12.35 -5.94
CA GLY A 166 22.32 12.66 -7.31
C GLY A 166 23.14 11.54 -8.00
N PRO A 167 24.05 11.84 -8.93
CA PRO A 167 24.76 10.85 -9.75
C PRO A 167 25.74 9.95 -8.97
N LEU A 168 26.04 10.31 -7.71
CA LEU A 168 26.83 9.51 -6.77
C LEU A 168 25.94 8.73 -5.78
N GLY A 169 24.62 8.94 -5.81
CA GLY A 169 23.66 8.35 -4.89
C GLY A 169 23.27 6.93 -5.27
N GLY A 170 23.00 6.11 -4.25
CA GLY A 170 22.56 4.72 -4.43
C GLY A 170 21.05 4.53 -4.46
N PHE A 171 20.25 5.60 -4.48
CA PHE A 171 18.78 5.54 -4.48
C PHE A 171 18.20 6.55 -5.47
N ILE A 172 17.20 6.12 -6.24
CA ILE A 172 16.45 6.94 -7.19
C ILE A 172 14.96 6.85 -6.92
N ASP A 173 14.30 8.00 -6.86
CA ASP A 173 12.84 8.07 -6.66
C ASP A 173 12.11 7.47 -7.86
N ALA A 174 11.01 6.77 -7.59
CA ALA A 174 10.24 6.09 -8.62
C ALA A 174 9.66 7.05 -9.66
N GLU A 175 9.26 8.26 -9.26
CA GLU A 175 8.77 9.30 -10.17
C GLU A 175 9.87 9.73 -11.16
N LYS A 176 11.10 9.90 -10.68
CA LYS A 176 12.26 10.22 -11.53
C LYS A 176 12.61 9.07 -12.48
N VAL A 177 12.38 7.82 -12.08
CA VAL A 177 12.52 6.66 -12.98
C VAL A 177 11.47 6.74 -14.08
N LEU A 178 10.20 6.94 -13.72
CA LEU A 178 9.08 7.07 -14.67
C LEU A 178 9.32 8.18 -15.70
N GLU A 179 9.81 9.35 -15.26
CA GLU A 179 10.20 10.44 -16.15
C GLU A 179 11.30 10.04 -17.14
N LYS A 180 12.33 9.30 -16.66
CA LYS A 180 13.46 8.88 -17.50
C LYS A 180 13.09 7.84 -18.55
N ILE A 181 12.16 6.94 -18.21
CA ILE A 181 11.71 5.84 -19.08
C ILE A 181 10.42 6.20 -19.83
N LYS A 182 9.96 7.44 -19.73
CA LYS A 182 8.78 7.90 -20.46
C LYS A 182 9.00 7.66 -21.96
N PRO A 183 8.10 6.95 -22.64
CA PRO A 183 8.21 6.72 -24.07
C PRO A 183 8.12 8.05 -24.81
N GLU A 184 8.93 8.21 -25.84
CA GLU A 184 8.81 9.36 -26.74
C GLU A 184 7.47 9.21 -27.47
N THR A 185 6.60 10.20 -27.33
CA THR A 185 5.37 10.25 -28.12
C THR A 185 5.78 10.29 -29.59
N GLU A 186 5.46 9.24 -30.34
CA GLU A 186 5.54 9.28 -31.80
C GLU A 186 4.68 10.46 -32.26
N VAL A 187 5.34 11.57 -32.60
CA VAL A 187 4.70 12.66 -33.32
C VAL A 187 4.48 12.12 -34.73
N TYR A 188 3.33 11.46 -34.93
CA TYR A 188 2.83 11.16 -36.26
C TYR A 188 2.76 12.49 -37.01
N SER A 189 3.66 12.62 -37.99
CA SER A 189 3.78 13.76 -38.90
C SER A 189 2.80 13.63 -40.05
#